data_AF-A8UVR9-F1
#
_entry.id   AF-A8UVR9-F1
#
_cell.length_a   1.000
_cell.length_b   1.000
_cell.length_c   1.000
_cell.angle_alpha   90.00
_cell.angle_beta   90.00
_cell.angle_gamma   90.00
#
_symmetry.space_group_name_H-M   'P 1'
#
loop_
_entity.id
_entity.type
_entity.pdbx_description
1 polymer ?
#
loop_
_entity_poly.entity_id
_entity_poly.type
_entity_poly.pdbx_seq_one_letter_code
_entity_poly.pdbx_strand_id
1 'polypeptide(L)'
;MGGLELEKYKELRAIKTVEQDLPQDLLPLEIYYRYYWDSTDFKDFEKVFEIYWHEKLNPYIYNFIKKYFYGCSLQFVEEGFKARLYRI
;
A
#
# COMPACT_ATOMS: atom_id res chain seq x y z
N MET A 1 -7.84 0.23 -26.11
CA MET A 1 -8.65 0.90 -25.06
C MET A 1 -8.64 -0.01 -23.85
N GLY A 2 -7.73 0.22 -22.90
CA GLY A 2 -7.66 -0.57 -21.67
C GLY A 2 -8.81 -0.16 -20.76
N GLY A 3 -9.80 -1.04 -20.57
CA GLY A 3 -10.86 -0.81 -19.60
C GLY A 3 -10.26 -0.73 -18.20
N LEU A 4 -10.76 0.18 -17.37
CA LEU A 4 -10.50 0.15 -15.93
C LEU A 4 -10.95 -1.22 -15.41
N GLU A 5 -10.00 -2.12 -15.10
CA GLU A 5 -10.30 -3.41 -14.48
C GLU A 5 -10.73 -3.22 -13.03
N LEU A 6 -11.95 -2.69 -12.85
CA LEU A 6 -12.57 -2.45 -11.55
C LEU A 6 -12.79 -3.73 -10.73
N GLU A 7 -12.70 -4.90 -11.38
CA GLU A 7 -12.83 -6.21 -10.77
C GLU A 7 -11.50 -6.77 -10.25
N LYS A 8 -10.34 -6.33 -10.77
CA LYS A 8 -9.02 -6.92 -10.45
C LYS A 8 -8.64 -6.80 -8.97
N TYR A 9 -9.17 -5.78 -8.29
CA TYR A 9 -8.86 -5.45 -6.88
C TYR A 9 -10.09 -5.43 -5.98
N LYS A 10 -11.18 -6.08 -6.41
CA LYS A 10 -12.47 -5.99 -5.71
C LYS A 10 -12.40 -6.60 -4.31
N GLU A 11 -11.62 -7.65 -4.15
CA GLU A 11 -11.34 -8.33 -2.89
C GLU A 11 -10.66 -7.41 -1.87
N LEU A 12 -9.84 -6.45 -2.32
CA LEU A 12 -9.18 -5.49 -1.44
C LEU A 12 -10.18 -4.56 -0.72
N ARG A 13 -11.40 -4.36 -1.26
CA ARG A 13 -12.46 -3.57 -0.62
C ARG A 13 -13.02 -4.20 0.65
N ALA A 14 -12.90 -5.52 0.81
CA ALA A 14 -13.41 -6.22 1.99
C ALA A 14 -12.42 -6.19 3.17
N ILE A 15 -11.15 -5.87 2.94
CA ILE A 15 -10.09 -5.92 3.96
C ILE A 15 -10.24 -4.75 4.93
N LYS A 16 -10.49 -5.01 6.22
CA LYS A 16 -10.71 -3.96 7.23
C LYS A 16 -9.44 -3.40 7.85
N THR A 17 -8.30 -4.05 7.63
CA THR A 17 -6.98 -3.59 8.13
C THR A 17 -6.67 -2.13 7.78
N VAL A 18 -7.26 -1.60 6.71
CA VAL A 18 -7.10 -0.20 6.31
C VAL A 18 -7.64 0.81 7.34
N GLU A 19 -8.55 0.38 8.21
CA GLU A 19 -9.23 1.22 9.21
C GLU A 19 -8.35 1.48 10.45
N GLN A 20 -7.19 0.82 10.54
CA GLN A 20 -6.24 1.07 11.60
C GLN A 20 -5.54 2.42 11.43
N ASP A 21 -5.41 3.16 12.53
CA ASP A 21 -4.58 4.36 12.58
C ASP A 21 -3.11 3.98 12.51
N LEU A 22 -2.48 4.36 11.40
CA LEU A 22 -1.06 4.13 11.17
C LEU A 22 -0.26 5.42 11.33
N PRO A 23 1.02 5.32 11.74
CA PRO A 23 1.95 6.43 11.72
C PRO A 23 1.95 7.19 10.38
N GLN A 24 2.04 8.52 10.45
CA GLN A 24 1.91 9.41 9.28
C GLN A 24 3.04 9.22 8.26
N ASP A 25 4.22 8.81 8.71
CA ASP A 25 5.38 8.48 7.88
C ASP A 25 5.14 7.26 6.97
N LEU A 26 4.15 6.42 7.28
CA LEU A 26 3.72 5.30 6.45
C LEU A 26 2.68 5.68 5.40
N LEU A 27 2.27 6.95 5.33
CA LEU A 27 1.38 7.41 4.27
C LEU A 27 2.14 7.44 2.93
N PRO A 28 1.54 6.93 1.84
CA PRO A 28 2.16 6.89 0.52
C PRO A 28 2.17 8.24 -0.21
N LEU A 29 1.73 9.33 0.43
CA LEU A 29 1.55 10.65 -0.20
C LEU A 29 2.79 11.13 -0.94
N GLU A 30 3.97 10.98 -0.34
CA GLU A 30 5.23 11.40 -0.94
C GLU A 30 5.54 10.66 -2.25
N ILE A 31 5.17 9.37 -2.32
CA ILE A 31 5.34 8.54 -3.52
C ILE A 31 4.40 9.03 -4.61
N TYR A 32 3.13 9.31 -4.28
CA TYR A 32 2.18 9.86 -5.23
C TYR A 32 2.66 11.19 -5.80
N TYR A 33 3.08 12.13 -4.96
CA TYR A 33 3.61 13.41 -5.43
C TYR A 33 4.81 13.23 -6.37
N ARG A 34 5.76 12.37 -6.01
CA ARG A 34 6.96 12.13 -6.84
C ARG A 34 6.60 11.63 -8.25
N TYR A 35 5.72 10.64 -8.36
CA TYR A 35 5.41 10.01 -9.64
C TYR A 35 4.34 10.72 -10.47
N TYR A 36 3.34 11.31 -9.81
CA TYR A 36 2.26 12.01 -10.50
C TYR A 36 2.62 13.46 -10.82
N TRP A 37 3.38 14.14 -9.96
CA TRP A 37 3.67 15.57 -10.09
C TRP A 37 5.07 15.85 -10.62
N ASP A 38 6.10 15.26 -10.03
CA ASP A 38 7.49 15.64 -10.36
C ASP A 38 7.98 14.96 -11.64
N SER A 39 7.80 13.63 -11.77
CA SER A 39 8.27 12.88 -12.93
C SER A 39 7.23 12.71 -14.03
N THR A 40 5.93 12.89 -13.73
CA THR A 40 4.80 12.58 -14.62
C THR A 40 4.84 11.16 -15.20
N ASP A 41 5.53 10.25 -14.51
CA ASP A 41 5.70 8.84 -14.86
C ASP A 41 4.61 8.03 -14.15
N PHE A 42 3.44 7.99 -14.77
CA PHE A 42 2.25 7.33 -14.24
C PHE A 42 2.45 5.82 -14.18
N LYS A 43 2.92 5.36 -13.02
CA LYS A 43 3.03 3.93 -12.68
C LYS A 43 1.65 3.31 -12.49
N ASP A 44 1.54 2.04 -12.85
CA ASP A 44 0.36 1.26 -12.49
C ASP A 44 0.35 0.97 -10.97
N PHE A 45 -0.82 0.55 -10.48
CA PHE A 45 -1.04 0.31 -9.06
C PHE A 45 -0.05 -0.69 -8.45
N GLU A 46 0.25 -1.77 -9.16
CA GLU A 46 1.18 -2.80 -8.66
C GLU A 46 2.57 -2.22 -8.49
N LYS A 47 3.02 -1.40 -9.45
CA LYS A 47 4.33 -0.78 -9.39
C LYS A 47 4.41 0.29 -8.29
N VAL A 48 3.34 1.07 -8.07
CA VAL A 48 3.27 2.00 -6.93
C VAL A 48 3.34 1.23 -5.61
N PHE A 49 2.64 0.10 -5.49
CA PHE A 49 2.68 -0.74 -4.29
C PHE A 49 4.06 -1.32 -4.02
N GLU A 50 4.73 -1.86 -5.05
CA GLU A 50 6.10 -2.37 -4.93
C GLU A 50 7.06 -1.29 -4.39
N ILE A 51 6.99 -0.09 -4.96
CA ILE A 51 7.82 1.05 -4.53
C ILE A 51 7.51 1.42 -3.07
N TYR A 52 6.23 1.52 -2.72
CA TYR A 52 5.79 1.77 -1.35
C TYR A 52 6.32 0.73 -0.35
N TRP A 53 6.20 -0.54 -0.72
CA TRP A 53 6.66 -1.65 0.10
C TRP A 53 8.18 -1.58 0.34
N HIS A 54 8.96 -1.29 -0.70
CA HIS A 54 10.42 -1.21 -0.60
C HIS A 54 10.91 0.05 0.11
N GLU A 55 10.34 1.22 -0.18
CA GLU A 55 10.84 2.51 0.33
C GLU A 55 10.35 2.83 1.75
N LYS A 56 9.09 2.50 2.08
CA LYS A 56 8.47 2.88 3.36
C LYS A 56 8.43 1.74 4.38
N LEU A 57 8.23 0.51 3.91
CA LEU A 57 7.95 -0.63 4.79
C LEU A 57 9.20 -1.48 5.05
N ASN A 58 9.91 -1.95 4.02
CA ASN A 58 11.03 -2.90 4.13
C ASN A 58 12.09 -2.56 5.20
N PRO A 59 12.53 -1.31 5.39
CA PRO A 59 13.56 -0.99 6.39
C PRO A 59 13.12 -1.24 7.84
N TYR A 60 11.82 -1.26 8.13
CA TYR A 60 11.26 -1.34 9.49
C TYR A 60 10.12 -2.34 9.65
N ILE A 61 9.80 -3.11 8.60
CA ILE A 61 8.56 -3.88 8.48
C ILE A 61 8.40 -4.91 9.59
N TYR A 62 9.45 -5.60 10.00
CA TYR A 62 9.35 -6.63 11.05
C TYR A 62 9.05 -6.03 12.43
N ASN A 63 9.62 -4.87 12.75
CA ASN A 63 9.33 -4.18 14.01
C ASN A 63 7.93 -3.58 13.99
N PHE A 64 7.52 -3.05 12.84
CA PHE A 64 6.17 -2.55 12.62
C PHE A 64 5.12 -3.68 12.75
N ILE A 65 5.34 -4.81 12.07
CA ILE A 65 4.47 -6.00 12.17
C ILE A 65 4.40 -6.47 13.62
N LYS A 66 5.54 -6.56 14.31
CA LYS A 66 5.56 -6.99 15.71
C LYS A 66 4.77 -6.05 16.63
N LYS A 67 4.69 -4.75 16.31
CA LYS A 67 3.99 -3.75 17.12
C LYS A 67 2.49 -3.65 16.80
N TYR A 68 2.12 -3.69 15.51
CA TYR A 68 0.76 -3.40 15.05
C TYR A 68 -0.01 -4.63 14.52
N PHE A 69 0.71 -5.69 14.14
CA PHE A 69 0.19 -6.89 13.49
C PHE A 69 0.72 -8.18 14.14
N TYR A 70 0.97 -8.16 15.45
CA TYR A 70 1.55 -9.29 16.16
C TYR A 70 0.70 -10.55 15.99
N GLY A 71 1.31 -11.63 15.50
CA GLY A 71 0.62 -12.91 15.24
C GLY A 71 -0.01 -13.02 13.85
N CYS A 72 0.02 -11.97 13.03
CA CYS A 72 -0.39 -12.04 11.63
C CYS A 72 0.77 -12.54 10.73
N SER A 73 0.43 -13.20 9.62
CA SER A 73 1.40 -13.56 8.59
C SER A 73 1.86 -12.31 7.81
N LEU A 74 3.06 -12.38 7.22
CA LEU A 74 3.56 -11.31 6.35
C LEU A 74 2.61 -11.04 5.17
N GLN A 75 2.05 -12.11 4.59
CA GLN A 75 1.08 -12.01 3.50
C GLN A 75 -0.18 -11.23 3.92
N PHE A 76 -0.73 -11.49 5.11
CA PHE A 76 -1.89 -10.75 5.61
C PHE A 76 -1.58 -9.26 5.76
N VAL A 77 -0.38 -8.93 6.25
CA VAL A 77 0.07 -7.54 6.39
C VAL A 77 0.23 -6.87 5.03
N GLU A 78 0.84 -7.57 4.08
CA GLU A 78 1.02 -7.09 2.71
C GLU A 78 -0.32 -6.81 2.03
N GLU A 79 -1.27 -7.73 2.11
CA GLU A 79 -2.64 -7.57 1.60
C GLU A 79 -3.36 -6.39 2.27
N GLY A 80 -3.15 -6.20 3.58
CA GLY A 80 -3.68 -5.06 4.34
C GLY A 80 -3.16 -3.72 3.83
N PHE A 81 -1.86 -3.61 3.59
CA PHE A 81 -1.25 -2.40 3.05
C PHE A 81 -1.63 -2.15 1.60
N LYS A 82 -1.72 -3.21 0.79
CA LYS A 82 -2.17 -3.13 -0.60
C LYS A 82 -3.62 -2.60 -0.66
N ALA A 83 -4.50 -3.11 0.20
CA ALA A 83 -5.86 -2.61 0.31
C ALA A 83 -5.94 -1.15 0.79
N ARG A 84 -5.02 -0.71 1.65
CA ARG A 84 -4.95 0.68 2.11
C ARG A 84 -4.57 1.60 0.96
N LEU A 85 -3.52 1.26 0.23
CA LEU A 85 -3.04 2.02 -0.93
C LEU A 85 -4.12 2.13 -2.01
N TYR A 86 -4.92 1.09 -2.21
CA TYR A 86 -6.03 1.09 -3.16
C TYR A 86 -7.16 2.10 -2.83
N ARG A 87 -7.31 2.50 -1.56
CA ARG A 87 -8.42 3.39 -1.11
C ARG A 87 -8.02 4.86 -0.95
N ILE A 88 -6.73 5.17 -1.10
CA ILE A 88 -6.18 6.54 -1.04
C ILE A 88 -6.37 7.21 -2.40
#